data_AF-A0A382G284-F1
#
_entry.id   AF-A0A382G284-F1
#
_cell.length_a   1.000
_cell.length_b   1.000
_cell.length_c   1.000
_cell.angle_alpha   90.00
_cell.angle_beta   90.00
_cell.angle_gamma   90.00
#
_symmetry.space_group_name_H-M   'P 1'
#
loop_
_entity.id
_entity.type
_entity.pdbx_description
1 polymer ?
#
loop_
_entity_poly.entity_id
_entity_poly.type
_entity_poly.pdbx_seq_one_letter_code
_entity_poly.pdbx_strand_id
1 'polypeptide(L)'
;MILKNFQSVQKTLGLLLMVFSSSMLMPFFVAGLFNDVYTASSFLASFFFTLFVGLIIWYPSRKTTGELRLHEGFMIVSLFWVILALFGSVPFLMLPESNLTITDAIFESTSGLTTTGATVMNNLDSLPKGLLFYRAQLQWLGGLGIIVLAVAILPMLGVGGMHLYKAESAASVSKSKLTPRQKETARSLAIIYIVLTLFCALGYLLGGMSFFDAVCHAMTTVAIGGFSTHDANFGFFQGSSFIYWVSSIFMLLAGINFSLHFFAWKNKALSTYLADSEFKAYIVLLLTVVFIAGVSLLVSQAQNQTPATFTELFFQVVSIGTTTGYTTAGYGYWPVFVPFLLLLLSFVGGCVGSTGGGL
;
A
#
# COMPACT_ATOMS: atom_id res chain seq x y z
N MET A 1 -26.34 28.23 1.79
CA MET A 1 -25.05 28.09 1.07
C MET A 1 -24.18 26.99 1.71
N ILE A 2 -23.99 26.99 3.03
CA ILE A 2 -23.23 25.96 3.77
C ILE A 2 -23.79 24.54 3.56
N LEU A 3 -25.11 24.35 3.64
CA LEU A 3 -25.77 23.04 3.43
C LEU A 3 -25.58 22.44 2.02
N LYS A 4 -25.41 23.27 0.98
CA LYS A 4 -25.17 22.77 -0.40
C LYS A 4 -23.76 22.17 -0.56
N ASN A 5 -22.78 22.67 0.21
CA ASN A 5 -21.39 22.22 0.15
C ASN A 5 -21.23 20.80 0.74
N PHE A 6 -21.94 20.51 1.84
CA PHE A 6 -21.93 19.17 2.45
C PHE A 6 -22.58 18.10 1.55
N GLN A 7 -23.54 18.48 0.69
CA GLN A 7 -24.16 17.53 -0.23
C GLN A 7 -23.19 17.01 -1.28
N SER A 8 -22.23 17.81 -1.75
CA SER A 8 -21.20 17.35 -2.70
C SER A 8 -20.24 16.34 -2.06
N VAL A 9 -19.85 16.60 -0.80
CA VAL A 9 -19.03 15.68 0.01
C VAL A 9 -19.79 14.38 0.25
N GLN A 10 -21.03 14.46 0.74
CA GLN A 10 -21.93 13.32 0.96
C GLN A 10 -22.10 12.47 -0.30
N LYS A 11 -22.35 13.10 -1.46
CA LYS A 11 -22.49 12.40 -2.75
C LYS A 11 -21.24 11.61 -3.08
N THR A 12 -20.07 12.20 -2.89
CA THR A 12 -18.79 11.57 -3.22
C THR A 12 -18.49 10.41 -2.28
N LEU A 13 -18.68 10.60 -0.97
CA LEU A 13 -18.46 9.55 0.03
C LEU A 13 -19.41 8.36 -0.14
N GLY A 14 -20.70 8.62 -0.42
CA GLY A 14 -21.66 7.55 -0.71
C GLY A 14 -21.29 6.75 -1.97
N LEU A 15 -20.84 7.42 -3.04
CA LEU A 15 -20.31 6.75 -4.24
C LEU A 15 -19.07 5.90 -3.94
N LEU A 16 -18.14 6.44 -3.16
CA LEU A 16 -16.91 5.74 -2.77
C LEU A 16 -17.24 4.49 -1.96
N LEU A 17 -18.18 4.54 -1.01
CA LEU A 17 -18.64 3.37 -0.26
C LEU A 17 -19.29 2.32 -1.15
N MET A 18 -20.12 2.73 -2.12
CA MET A 18 -20.70 1.79 -3.07
C MET A 18 -19.63 1.11 -3.93
N VAL A 19 -18.64 1.85 -4.42
CA VAL A 19 -17.50 1.26 -5.16
C VAL A 19 -16.67 0.36 -4.26
N PHE A 20 -16.37 0.79 -3.03
CA PHE A 20 -15.61 -0.01 -2.07
C PHE A 20 -16.33 -1.31 -1.69
N SER A 21 -17.67 -1.30 -1.58
CA SER A 21 -18.43 -2.53 -1.35
C SER A 21 -18.14 -3.58 -2.41
N SER A 22 -18.06 -3.20 -3.69
CA SER A 22 -17.78 -4.14 -4.78
C SER A 22 -16.43 -4.86 -4.64
N SER A 23 -15.47 -4.27 -3.92
CA SER A 23 -14.18 -4.91 -3.63
C SER A 23 -14.34 -6.18 -2.78
N MET A 24 -15.38 -6.26 -1.95
CA MET A 24 -15.69 -7.42 -1.09
C MET A 24 -16.20 -8.64 -1.88
N LEU A 25 -16.56 -8.47 -3.15
CA LEU A 25 -16.93 -9.60 -4.02
C LEU A 25 -15.71 -10.46 -4.38
N MET A 26 -14.53 -9.87 -4.48
CA MET A 26 -13.31 -10.63 -4.79
C MET A 26 -12.96 -11.67 -3.70
N PRO A 27 -12.88 -11.32 -2.40
CA PRO A 27 -12.63 -12.30 -1.35
C PRO A 27 -13.81 -13.27 -1.16
N PHE A 28 -15.04 -12.88 -1.50
CA PHE A 28 -16.17 -13.81 -1.61
C PHE A 28 -15.89 -14.92 -2.63
N PHE A 29 -15.44 -14.58 -3.85
CA PHE A 29 -15.09 -15.57 -4.85
C PHE A 29 -13.91 -16.43 -4.42
N VAL A 30 -12.87 -15.82 -3.82
CA VAL A 30 -11.72 -16.57 -3.29
C VAL A 30 -12.17 -17.56 -2.22
N ALA A 31 -12.98 -17.15 -1.24
CA ALA A 31 -13.54 -18.05 -0.23
C ALA A 31 -14.34 -19.20 -0.87
N GLY A 32 -15.16 -18.91 -1.89
CA GLY A 32 -15.90 -19.91 -2.65
C GLY A 32 -15.00 -20.92 -3.38
N LEU A 33 -13.89 -20.49 -3.97
CA LEU A 33 -12.92 -21.38 -4.62
C LEU A 33 -12.26 -22.36 -3.65
N PHE A 34 -12.11 -21.97 -2.39
CA PHE A 34 -11.61 -22.82 -1.31
C PHE A 34 -12.72 -23.59 -0.56
N ASN A 35 -13.96 -23.58 -1.08
CA ASN A 35 -15.14 -24.22 -0.48
C ASN A 35 -15.49 -23.74 0.94
N ASP A 36 -15.10 -22.50 1.30
CA ASP A 36 -15.44 -21.90 2.58
C ASP A 36 -16.71 -21.04 2.47
N VAL A 37 -17.85 -21.70 2.69
CA VAL A 37 -19.18 -21.10 2.58
C VAL A 37 -19.41 -20.04 3.66
N TYR A 38 -18.87 -20.23 4.86
CA TYR A 38 -19.07 -19.30 5.98
C TYR A 38 -18.35 -17.97 5.73
N THR A 39 -17.07 -18.03 5.35
CA THR A 39 -16.30 -16.84 4.98
C THR A 39 -16.91 -16.16 3.76
N ALA A 40 -17.32 -16.92 2.74
CA ALA A 40 -17.98 -16.36 1.56
C ALA A 40 -19.28 -15.60 1.96
N SER A 41 -20.16 -16.22 2.74
CA SER A 41 -21.41 -15.59 3.17
C SER A 41 -21.19 -14.30 3.96
N SER A 42 -20.12 -14.23 4.76
CA SER A 42 -19.74 -13.05 5.54
C SER A 42 -19.32 -11.88 4.63
N PHE A 43 -18.52 -12.15 3.59
CA PHE A 43 -18.16 -11.14 2.59
C PHE A 43 -19.36 -10.67 1.76
N LEU A 44 -20.27 -11.57 1.41
CA LEU A 44 -21.48 -11.22 0.67
C LEU A 44 -22.43 -10.35 1.52
N ALA A 45 -22.59 -10.67 2.80
CA ALA A 45 -23.34 -9.84 3.74
C ALA A 45 -22.71 -8.46 3.91
N SER A 46 -21.38 -8.40 4.04
CA SER A 46 -20.62 -7.16 4.14
C SER A 46 -20.76 -6.28 2.90
N PHE A 47 -20.77 -6.90 1.71
CA PHE A 47 -21.04 -6.23 0.44
C PHE A 47 -22.40 -5.53 0.46
N PHE A 48 -23.48 -6.26 0.76
CA PHE A 48 -24.83 -5.69 0.77
C PHE A 48 -24.99 -4.63 1.85
N PHE A 49 -24.45 -4.84 3.04
CA PHE A 49 -24.48 -3.85 4.12
C PHE A 49 -23.81 -2.54 3.70
N THR A 50 -22.56 -2.62 3.21
CA THR A 50 -21.79 -1.44 2.80
C THR A 50 -22.41 -0.74 1.60
N LEU A 51 -22.91 -1.51 0.62
CA LEU A 51 -23.62 -0.98 -0.54
C LEU A 51 -24.89 -0.22 -0.12
N PHE A 52 -25.67 -0.79 0.79
CA PHE A 52 -26.92 -0.20 1.27
C PHE A 52 -26.66 1.10 2.05
N VAL A 53 -25.66 1.12 2.94
CA VAL A 53 -25.29 2.34 3.65
C VAL A 53 -24.76 3.40 2.69
N GLY A 54 -23.94 3.01 1.71
CA GLY A 54 -23.48 3.90 0.64
C GLY A 54 -24.63 4.51 -0.16
N LEU A 55 -25.65 3.71 -0.50
CA LEU A 55 -26.88 4.15 -1.18
C LEU A 55 -27.68 5.14 -0.33
N ILE A 56 -27.86 4.88 0.97
CA ILE A 56 -28.55 5.80 1.89
C ILE A 56 -27.84 7.15 1.96
N ILE A 57 -26.50 7.13 2.05
CA ILE A 57 -25.69 8.36 2.09
C ILE A 57 -25.79 9.10 0.75
N TRP A 58 -25.68 8.39 -0.37
CA TRP A 58 -25.67 8.99 -1.70
C TRP A 58 -27.05 9.52 -2.15
N TYR A 59 -28.13 8.78 -1.89
CA TYR A 59 -29.44 9.02 -2.51
C TYR A 59 -30.01 10.44 -2.30
N PRO A 60 -29.95 11.06 -1.10
CA PRO A 60 -30.42 12.43 -0.88
C PRO A 60 -29.64 13.48 -1.68
N SER A 61 -28.37 13.21 -1.96
CA SER A 61 -27.43 14.14 -2.61
C SER A 61 -27.24 13.87 -4.11
N ARG A 62 -27.92 12.87 -4.68
CA ARG A 62 -27.73 12.43 -6.09
C ARG A 62 -27.88 13.55 -7.12
N LYS A 63 -28.82 14.48 -6.90
CA LYS A 63 -29.13 15.60 -7.80
C LYS A 63 -28.17 16.79 -7.65
N THR A 64 -27.22 16.74 -6.72
CA THR A 64 -26.27 17.83 -6.51
C THR A 64 -25.34 17.94 -7.71
N THR A 65 -25.43 19.10 -8.38
CA THR A 65 -24.61 19.51 -9.53
C THR A 65 -23.89 20.79 -9.14
N GLY A 66 -22.61 20.66 -8.77
CA GLY A 66 -21.76 21.77 -8.38
C GLY A 66 -20.31 21.32 -8.41
N GLU A 67 -19.39 22.26 -8.70
CA GLU A 67 -17.96 21.96 -8.67
C GLU A 67 -17.47 21.83 -7.24
N LEU A 68 -16.60 20.84 -7.00
CA LEU A 68 -15.96 20.64 -5.70
C LEU A 68 -15.00 21.79 -5.42
N ARG A 69 -15.21 22.47 -4.29
CA ARG A 69 -14.30 23.51 -3.79
C ARG A 69 -13.10 22.88 -3.09
N LEU A 70 -12.02 23.64 -2.95
CA LEU A 70 -10.78 23.18 -2.31
C LEU A 70 -11.03 22.58 -0.91
N HIS A 71 -11.77 23.28 -0.05
CA HIS A 71 -12.08 22.79 1.31
C HIS A 71 -12.92 21.50 1.32
N GLU A 72 -13.81 21.33 0.34
CA GLU A 72 -14.60 20.09 0.19
C GLU A 72 -13.69 18.94 -0.24
N GLY A 73 -12.71 19.20 -1.13
CA GLY A 73 -11.67 18.25 -1.50
C GLY A 73 -10.89 17.75 -0.30
N PHE A 74 -10.39 18.65 0.56
CA PHE A 74 -9.71 18.25 1.81
C PHE A 74 -10.59 17.40 2.72
N MET A 75 -11.86 17.78 2.87
CA MET A 75 -12.81 17.03 3.69
C MET A 75 -13.10 15.64 3.14
N ILE A 76 -13.24 15.50 1.82
CA ILE A 76 -13.43 14.18 1.17
C ILE A 76 -12.24 13.28 1.45
N VAL A 77 -11.03 13.82 1.36
CA VAL A 77 -9.78 13.06 1.46
C VAL A 77 -9.52 12.61 2.90
N SER A 78 -9.74 13.48 3.88
CA SER A 78 -9.60 13.11 5.29
C SER A 78 -10.67 12.08 5.69
N LEU A 79 -11.92 12.27 5.27
CA LEU A 79 -13.01 11.34 5.57
C LEU A 79 -12.90 10.03 4.80
N PHE A 80 -12.29 10.03 3.61
CA PHE A 80 -12.12 8.83 2.79
C PHE A 80 -11.43 7.72 3.57
N TRP A 81 -10.28 8.00 4.15
CA TRP A 81 -9.51 6.99 4.91
C TRP A 81 -10.26 6.51 6.15
N VAL A 82 -10.86 7.43 6.90
CA VAL A 82 -11.62 7.09 8.12
C VAL A 82 -12.83 6.22 7.78
N ILE A 83 -13.62 6.62 6.80
CA ILE A 83 -14.85 5.90 6.41
C ILE A 83 -14.49 4.54 5.81
N LEU A 84 -13.54 4.46 4.89
CA LEU A 84 -13.17 3.17 4.30
C LEU A 84 -12.53 2.23 5.32
N ALA A 85 -11.78 2.72 6.31
CA ALA A 85 -11.26 1.88 7.40
C ALA A 85 -12.39 1.34 8.29
N LEU A 86 -13.40 2.16 8.60
CA LEU A 86 -14.57 1.71 9.36
C LEU A 86 -15.38 0.67 8.59
N PHE A 87 -15.68 0.90 7.31
CA PHE A 87 -16.44 -0.06 6.51
C PHE A 87 -15.60 -1.27 6.08
N GLY A 88 -14.28 -1.12 5.98
CA GLY A 88 -13.35 -2.23 5.76
C GLY A 88 -13.23 -3.15 6.98
N SER A 89 -13.61 -2.68 8.17
CA SER A 89 -13.70 -3.52 9.37
C SER A 89 -14.91 -4.48 9.34
N VAL A 90 -15.93 -4.21 8.51
CA VAL A 90 -17.19 -4.96 8.52
C VAL A 90 -16.99 -6.46 8.22
N PRO A 91 -16.21 -6.86 7.19
CA PRO A 91 -15.95 -8.28 6.97
C PRO A 91 -15.27 -8.97 8.15
N PHE A 92 -14.35 -8.28 8.85
CA PHE A 92 -13.70 -8.83 10.04
C PHE A 92 -14.70 -9.04 11.19
N LEU A 93 -15.74 -8.21 11.31
CA LEU A 93 -16.77 -8.34 12.34
C LEU A 93 -17.85 -9.37 12.01
N MET A 94 -18.11 -9.60 10.72
CA MET A 94 -19.14 -10.53 10.26
C MET A 94 -18.65 -11.99 10.20
N LEU A 95 -17.34 -12.22 10.32
CA LEU A 95 -16.77 -13.55 10.31
C LEU A 95 -17.09 -14.31 11.61
N PRO A 96 -17.62 -15.54 11.53
CA PRO A 96 -18.07 -16.26 12.73
C PRO A 96 -16.93 -16.67 13.68
N GLU A 97 -15.72 -16.85 13.15
CA GLU A 97 -14.54 -17.27 13.92
C GLU A 97 -13.59 -16.12 14.29
N SER A 98 -13.93 -14.88 13.93
CA SER A 98 -13.13 -13.74 14.35
C SER A 98 -13.44 -13.46 15.82
N ASN A 99 -12.66 -14.03 16.74
CA ASN A 99 -12.61 -13.60 18.14
C ASN A 99 -12.06 -12.16 18.29
N LEU A 100 -12.22 -11.32 17.26
CA LEU A 100 -11.74 -9.95 17.20
C LEU A 100 -12.75 -9.04 17.89
N THR A 101 -12.25 -8.18 18.76
CA THR A 101 -13.05 -7.08 19.28
C THR A 101 -13.32 -6.06 18.18
N ILE A 102 -14.28 -5.14 18.40
CA ILE A 102 -14.54 -4.04 17.46
C ILE A 102 -13.28 -3.20 17.21
N THR A 103 -12.49 -2.97 18.26
CA THR A 103 -11.23 -2.25 18.16
C THR A 103 -10.19 -3.01 17.33
N ASP A 104 -10.11 -4.33 17.47
CA ASP A 104 -9.17 -5.16 16.71
C ASP A 104 -9.54 -5.17 15.22
N ALA A 105 -10.83 -5.31 14.90
CA ALA A 105 -11.32 -5.27 13.51
C ALA A 105 -11.06 -3.91 12.84
N ILE A 106 -11.29 -2.81 13.56
CA ILE A 106 -10.99 -1.46 13.06
C ILE A 106 -9.48 -1.28 12.91
N PHE A 107 -8.67 -1.77 13.86
CA PHE A 107 -7.22 -1.70 13.79
C PHE A 107 -6.70 -2.45 12.57
N GLU A 108 -7.13 -3.70 12.37
CA GLU A 108 -6.70 -4.54 11.25
C GLU A 108 -7.10 -3.91 9.90
N SER A 109 -8.33 -3.39 9.79
CA SER A 109 -8.78 -2.71 8.58
C SER A 109 -8.04 -1.40 8.34
N THR A 110 -7.78 -0.61 9.39
CA THR A 110 -7.05 0.65 9.26
C THR A 110 -5.64 0.34 8.78
N SER A 111 -4.93 -0.55 9.47
CA SER A 111 -3.57 -0.96 9.14
C SER A 111 -3.43 -1.53 7.73
N GLY A 112 -4.40 -2.36 7.30
CA GLY A 112 -4.48 -2.84 5.92
C GLY A 112 -4.67 -1.69 4.93
N LEU A 113 -5.69 -0.86 5.13
CA LEU A 113 -6.01 0.21 4.17
C LEU A 113 -4.92 1.28 4.09
N THR A 114 -4.25 1.61 5.20
CA THR A 114 -3.18 2.61 5.25
C THR A 114 -1.80 2.03 4.92
N THR A 115 -1.75 0.79 4.45
CA THR A 115 -0.50 0.08 4.12
C THR A 115 0.51 0.10 5.27
N THR A 116 0.04 0.01 6.51
CA THR A 116 0.89 0.07 7.71
C THR A 116 1.46 -1.29 8.10
N GLY A 117 0.71 -2.37 7.85
CA GLY A 117 1.24 -3.73 8.01
C GLY A 117 1.29 -4.27 9.44
N ALA A 118 0.85 -3.50 10.43
CA ALA A 118 0.70 -3.98 11.80
C ALA A 118 -0.56 -4.84 11.94
N THR A 119 -0.46 -6.00 12.61
CA THR A 119 -1.60 -6.90 12.80
C THR A 119 -1.82 -7.24 14.27
N VAL A 120 -3.07 -7.43 14.63
CA VAL A 120 -3.50 -7.96 15.94
C VAL A 120 -3.94 -9.42 15.84
N MET A 121 -4.02 -9.94 14.62
CA MET A 121 -4.39 -11.33 14.34
C MET A 121 -3.16 -12.24 14.49
N ASN A 122 -3.37 -13.40 15.10
CA ASN A 122 -2.35 -14.44 15.25
C ASN A 122 -2.84 -15.73 14.58
N ASN A 123 -1.94 -16.70 14.40
CA ASN A 123 -2.24 -18.00 13.77
C ASN A 123 -2.78 -17.82 12.33
N LEU A 124 -2.19 -16.88 11.60
CA LEU A 124 -2.58 -16.49 10.24
C LEU A 124 -2.58 -17.69 9.28
N ASP A 125 -1.62 -18.61 9.46
CA ASP A 125 -1.47 -19.83 8.67
C ASP A 125 -2.74 -20.70 8.62
N SER A 126 -3.55 -20.65 9.69
CA SER A 126 -4.79 -21.42 9.82
C SER A 126 -6.05 -20.66 9.39
N LEU A 127 -5.94 -19.36 9.11
CA LEU A 127 -7.11 -18.54 8.81
C LEU A 127 -7.69 -18.84 7.41
N PRO A 128 -9.00 -18.58 7.22
CA PRO A 128 -9.64 -18.68 5.93
C PRO A 128 -8.90 -17.92 4.82
N LYS A 129 -8.70 -18.59 3.67
CA LYS A 129 -8.00 -17.99 2.51
C LYS A 129 -8.71 -16.74 1.98
N GLY A 130 -10.04 -16.68 2.05
CA GLY A 130 -10.80 -15.46 1.71
C GLY A 130 -10.45 -14.25 2.60
N LEU A 131 -10.24 -14.48 3.90
CA LEU A 131 -9.85 -13.46 4.86
C LEU A 131 -8.40 -12.99 4.63
N LEU A 132 -7.47 -13.93 4.47
CA LEU A 132 -6.06 -13.62 4.16
C LEU A 132 -5.94 -12.83 2.86
N PHE A 133 -6.72 -13.19 1.83
CA PHE A 133 -6.80 -12.44 0.60
C PHE A 133 -7.32 -11.02 0.82
N TYR A 134 -8.39 -10.86 1.62
CA TYR A 134 -8.94 -9.55 1.91
C TYR A 134 -7.95 -8.63 2.62
N ARG A 135 -7.18 -9.15 3.58
CA ARG A 135 -6.10 -8.40 4.25
C ARG A 135 -5.09 -7.87 3.23
N ALA A 136 -4.62 -8.73 2.33
CA ALA A 136 -3.69 -8.33 1.27
C ALA A 136 -4.31 -7.33 0.27
N GLN A 137 -5.59 -7.52 -0.08
CA GLN A 137 -6.34 -6.65 -0.97
C GLN A 137 -6.55 -5.24 -0.36
N LEU A 138 -6.78 -5.13 0.95
CA LEU A 138 -6.89 -3.83 1.62
C LEU A 138 -5.62 -3.00 1.44
N GLN A 139 -4.44 -3.62 1.59
CA GLN A 139 -3.16 -2.95 1.31
C GLN A 139 -3.04 -2.55 -0.15
N TRP A 140 -3.43 -3.43 -1.07
CA TRP A 140 -3.38 -3.15 -2.49
C TRP A 140 -4.28 -1.98 -2.91
N LEU A 141 -5.49 -1.90 -2.35
CA LEU A 141 -6.42 -0.79 -2.56
C LEU A 141 -5.89 0.50 -1.92
N GLY A 142 -5.28 0.41 -0.74
CA GLY A 142 -4.62 1.51 -0.05
C GLY A 142 -3.47 2.12 -0.85
N GLY A 143 -2.57 1.27 -1.34
CA GLY A 143 -1.45 1.65 -2.20
C GLY A 143 -1.91 2.32 -3.51
N LEU A 144 -2.93 1.76 -4.16
CA LEU A 144 -3.53 2.42 -5.32
C LEU A 144 -4.18 3.77 -4.94
N GLY A 145 -4.82 3.83 -3.78
CA GLY A 145 -5.44 5.03 -3.22
C GLY A 145 -4.45 6.17 -3.05
N ILE A 146 -3.29 5.92 -2.41
CA ILE A 146 -2.28 6.96 -2.18
C ILE A 146 -1.63 7.45 -3.49
N ILE A 147 -1.39 6.56 -4.46
CA ILE A 147 -0.86 6.94 -5.78
C ILE A 147 -1.83 7.89 -6.50
N VAL A 148 -3.11 7.53 -6.57
CA VAL A 148 -4.13 8.34 -7.23
C VAL A 148 -4.32 9.68 -6.50
N LEU A 149 -4.27 9.65 -5.17
CA LEU A 149 -4.41 10.82 -4.32
C LEU A 149 -3.25 11.81 -4.53
N ALA A 150 -2.02 11.30 -4.54
CA ALA A 150 -0.82 12.09 -4.79
C ALA A 150 -0.94 12.89 -6.09
N VAL A 151 -1.39 12.25 -7.19
CA VAL A 151 -1.58 12.94 -8.48
C VAL A 151 -2.73 13.95 -8.48
N ALA A 152 -3.81 13.66 -7.76
CA ALA A 152 -4.96 14.54 -7.71
C ALA A 152 -4.68 15.80 -6.86
N ILE A 153 -3.92 15.67 -5.76
CA ILE A 153 -3.84 16.69 -4.71
C ILE A 153 -2.50 17.44 -4.67
N LEU A 154 -1.36 16.77 -4.90
CA LEU A 154 -0.05 17.43 -4.83
C LEU A 154 0.06 18.68 -5.73
N PRO A 155 -0.50 18.71 -6.96
CA PRO A 155 -0.50 19.92 -7.79
C PRO A 155 -1.24 21.10 -7.14
N MET A 156 -2.26 20.82 -6.31
CA MET A 156 -3.04 21.83 -5.60
C MET A 156 -2.32 22.32 -4.33
N LEU A 157 -1.54 21.45 -3.68
CA LEU A 157 -0.83 21.73 -2.43
C LEU A 157 0.51 22.47 -2.62
N GLY A 158 1.12 22.42 -3.82
CA GLY A 158 2.42 23.07 -4.07
C GLY A 158 3.61 22.43 -3.36
N VAL A 159 3.40 21.32 -2.65
CA VAL A 159 4.42 20.51 -1.97
C VAL A 159 5.22 19.73 -3.02
N GLY A 160 6.55 19.61 -2.84
CA GLY A 160 7.46 18.93 -3.76
C GLY A 160 8.14 19.82 -4.81
N GLY A 161 8.42 21.10 -4.50
CA GLY A 161 9.15 21.99 -5.40
C GLY A 161 8.33 22.52 -6.60
N MET A 162 7.03 22.18 -6.67
CA MET A 162 6.09 22.61 -7.72
C MET A 162 5.96 24.14 -7.88
N HIS A 163 6.46 24.92 -6.91
CA HIS A 163 6.55 26.37 -7.00
C HIS A 163 7.54 26.84 -8.09
N LEU A 164 8.58 26.06 -8.43
CA LEU A 164 9.44 26.35 -9.58
C LEU A 164 8.68 26.16 -10.91
N TYR A 165 7.80 25.16 -11.00
CA TYR A 165 6.95 24.92 -12.17
C TYR A 165 5.90 26.02 -12.39
N LYS A 166 5.44 26.65 -11.29
CA LYS A 166 4.54 27.82 -11.33
C LYS A 166 5.23 29.08 -11.87
N ALA A 167 6.55 29.19 -11.80
CA ALA A 167 7.27 30.36 -12.32
C ALA A 167 7.38 30.33 -13.86
N GLU A 168 7.45 29.14 -14.47
CA GLU A 168 7.57 29.01 -15.94
C GLU A 168 6.21 28.92 -16.66
N SER A 169 5.14 28.55 -15.95
CA SER A 169 3.81 28.36 -16.54
C SER A 169 2.87 29.52 -16.20
N ALA A 170 3.14 30.69 -16.77
CA ALA A 170 2.17 31.79 -16.82
C ALA A 170 1.00 31.44 -17.76
N ALA A 171 0.10 30.54 -17.35
CA ALA A 171 -1.16 30.28 -18.03
C ALA A 171 -2.23 29.78 -17.05
N SER A 172 -3.11 30.70 -16.64
CA SER A 172 -4.42 30.48 -16.03
C SER A 172 -4.54 29.34 -15.00
N VAL A 173 -4.23 29.63 -13.74
CA VAL A 173 -4.70 28.84 -12.59
C VAL A 173 -6.17 29.16 -12.33
N SER A 174 -7.02 28.72 -13.25
CA SER A 174 -8.47 28.62 -13.06
C SER A 174 -8.95 27.48 -13.95
N LYS A 175 -9.00 26.27 -13.37
CA LYS A 175 -9.87 25.18 -13.77
C LYS A 175 -9.81 24.08 -12.72
N SER A 176 -10.80 24.12 -11.84
CA SER A 176 -11.24 23.16 -10.82
C SER A 176 -11.58 21.74 -11.35
N LYS A 177 -11.21 21.40 -12.59
CA LYS A 177 -11.38 20.06 -13.14
C LYS A 177 -10.01 19.39 -13.19
N LEU A 178 -9.98 18.12 -12.80
CA LEU A 178 -8.95 17.23 -13.32
C LEU A 178 -9.00 17.34 -14.85
N THR A 179 -8.01 17.98 -15.44
CA THR A 179 -7.86 18.07 -16.89
C THR A 179 -7.93 16.64 -17.47
N PRO A 180 -8.41 16.43 -18.71
CA PRO A 180 -8.37 15.12 -19.35
C PRO A 180 -7.02 14.41 -19.18
N ARG A 181 -5.95 15.22 -19.23
CA ARG A 181 -4.57 14.84 -18.94
C ARG A 181 -4.34 14.28 -17.53
N GLN A 182 -4.95 14.84 -16.47
CA GLN A 182 -4.84 14.31 -15.10
C GLN A 182 -5.55 12.95 -14.92
N LYS A 183 -6.69 12.74 -15.59
CA LYS A 183 -7.36 11.41 -15.60
C LYS A 183 -6.51 10.37 -16.34
N GLU A 184 -5.91 10.76 -17.46
CA GLU A 184 -4.98 9.90 -18.21
C GLU A 184 -3.73 9.55 -17.40
N THR A 185 -3.18 10.52 -16.65
CA THR A 185 -2.07 10.26 -15.73
C THR A 185 -2.47 9.24 -14.66
N ALA A 186 -3.58 9.46 -13.93
CA ALA A 186 -4.04 8.54 -12.89
C ALA A 186 -4.27 7.11 -13.44
N ARG A 187 -4.86 6.99 -14.64
CA ARG A 187 -5.02 5.70 -15.32
C ARG A 187 -3.67 5.05 -15.65
N SER A 188 -2.71 5.84 -16.13
CA SER A 188 -1.39 5.32 -16.49
C SER A 188 -0.62 4.81 -15.28
N LEU A 189 -0.70 5.51 -14.14
CA LEU A 189 -0.07 5.07 -12.89
C LEU A 189 -0.75 3.81 -12.32
N ALA A 190 -2.08 3.73 -12.39
CA ALA A 190 -2.79 2.51 -12.02
C ALA A 190 -2.37 1.30 -12.88
N ILE A 191 -2.13 1.49 -14.18
CA ILE A 191 -1.62 0.44 -15.05
C ILE A 191 -0.21 0.01 -14.62
N ILE A 192 0.69 0.96 -14.32
CA ILE A 192 2.04 0.64 -13.83
C ILE A 192 1.96 -0.16 -12.53
N TYR A 193 1.10 0.24 -11.60
CA TYR A 193 0.87 -0.47 -10.34
C TYR A 193 0.42 -1.92 -10.53
N ILE A 194 -0.57 -2.14 -11.42
CA ILE A 194 -1.05 -3.49 -11.77
C ILE A 194 0.04 -4.32 -12.43
N VAL A 195 0.80 -3.73 -13.36
CA VAL A 195 1.89 -4.42 -14.08
C VAL A 195 3.01 -4.82 -13.12
N LEU A 196 3.43 -3.93 -12.21
CA LEU A 196 4.39 -4.25 -11.16
C LEU A 196 3.90 -5.38 -10.27
N THR A 197 2.62 -5.33 -9.85
CA THR A 197 2.00 -6.39 -9.03
C THR A 197 2.03 -7.73 -9.75
N LEU A 198 1.69 -7.77 -11.05
CA LEU A 198 1.68 -8.98 -11.85
C LEU A 198 3.08 -9.59 -11.97
N PHE A 199 4.09 -8.79 -12.31
CA PHE A 199 5.46 -9.28 -12.41
C PHE A 199 6.04 -9.71 -11.07
N CYS A 200 5.65 -9.05 -9.97
CA CYS A 200 6.01 -9.47 -8.62
C CYS A 200 5.41 -10.85 -8.29
N ALA A 201 4.12 -11.07 -8.59
CA ALA A 201 3.46 -12.36 -8.38
C ALA A 201 4.12 -13.48 -9.21
N LEU A 202 4.47 -13.20 -10.47
CA LEU A 202 5.22 -14.14 -11.30
C LEU A 202 6.61 -14.45 -10.72
N GLY A 203 7.31 -13.44 -10.21
CA GLY A 203 8.57 -13.63 -9.51
C GLY A 203 8.43 -14.54 -8.29
N TYR A 204 7.42 -14.32 -7.45
CA TYR A 204 7.17 -15.19 -6.29
C TYR A 204 6.79 -16.63 -6.67
N LEU A 205 5.99 -16.82 -7.73
CA LEU A 205 5.67 -18.13 -8.28
C LEU A 205 6.94 -18.87 -8.74
N LEU A 206 7.81 -18.20 -9.49
CA LEU A 206 9.09 -18.78 -9.94
C LEU A 206 10.03 -19.09 -8.76
N GLY A 207 9.89 -18.36 -7.66
CA GLY A 207 10.62 -18.59 -6.42
C GLY A 207 10.09 -19.77 -5.58
N GLY A 208 8.99 -20.39 -6.00
CA GLY A 208 8.39 -21.56 -5.34
C GLY A 208 7.25 -21.26 -4.38
N MET A 209 6.76 -20.02 -4.29
CA MET A 209 5.54 -19.73 -3.52
C MET A 209 4.32 -20.43 -4.13
N SER A 210 3.35 -20.80 -3.29
CA SER A 210 2.03 -21.21 -3.77
C SER A 210 1.39 -20.07 -4.58
N PHE A 211 0.48 -20.39 -5.51
CA PHE A 211 -0.22 -19.36 -6.28
C PHE A 211 -0.94 -18.33 -5.40
N PHE A 212 -1.56 -18.82 -4.31
CA PHE A 212 -2.23 -17.96 -3.35
C PHE A 212 -1.26 -17.01 -2.66
N ASP A 213 -0.16 -17.54 -2.10
CA ASP A 213 0.81 -16.73 -1.38
C ASP A 213 1.53 -15.75 -2.32
N ALA A 214 1.83 -16.15 -3.55
CA ALA A 214 2.46 -15.28 -4.54
C ALA A 214 1.59 -14.08 -4.89
N VAL A 215 0.28 -14.28 -5.10
CA VAL A 215 -0.66 -13.18 -5.40
C VAL A 215 -0.84 -12.27 -4.19
N CYS A 216 -1.07 -12.84 -3.00
CA CYS A 216 -1.23 -12.07 -1.77
C CYS A 216 0.02 -11.26 -1.44
N HIS A 217 1.21 -11.88 -1.46
CA HIS A 217 2.45 -11.17 -1.16
C HIS A 217 2.81 -10.14 -2.22
N ALA A 218 2.49 -10.37 -3.50
CA ALA A 218 2.72 -9.37 -4.55
C ALA A 218 1.88 -8.10 -4.33
N MET A 219 0.61 -8.27 -3.95
CA MET A 219 -0.28 -7.16 -3.61
C MET A 219 0.30 -6.30 -2.49
N THR A 220 0.75 -6.93 -1.41
CA THR A 220 1.29 -6.26 -0.22
C THR A 220 2.71 -5.73 -0.42
N THR A 221 3.51 -6.34 -1.31
CA THR A 221 4.87 -5.88 -1.67
C THR A 221 4.80 -4.58 -2.46
N VAL A 222 3.99 -4.55 -3.53
CA VAL A 222 3.90 -3.37 -4.40
C VAL A 222 3.13 -2.24 -3.75
N ALA A 223 2.28 -2.54 -2.76
CA ALA A 223 1.67 -1.54 -1.90
C ALA A 223 2.60 -0.97 -0.82
N ILE A 224 3.79 -1.56 -0.61
CA ILE A 224 4.66 -1.26 0.54
C ILE A 224 3.86 -1.37 1.84
N GLY A 225 3.16 -2.50 2.00
CA GLY A 225 2.22 -2.68 3.09
C GLY A 225 2.66 -3.68 4.15
N GLY A 226 3.40 -4.74 3.81
CA GLY A 226 3.99 -5.64 4.82
C GLY A 226 3.12 -6.76 5.37
N PHE A 227 1.83 -6.86 5.00
CA PHE A 227 1.02 -8.02 5.41
C PHE A 227 1.50 -9.30 4.74
N SER A 228 1.39 -10.39 5.48
CA SER A 228 1.73 -11.75 5.05
C SER A 228 0.56 -12.70 5.32
N THR A 229 0.52 -13.80 4.57
CA THR A 229 -0.39 -14.93 4.80
C THR A 229 0.10 -15.85 5.92
N HIS A 230 1.31 -15.64 6.43
CA HIS A 230 1.97 -16.45 7.45
C HIS A 230 2.36 -15.60 8.66
N ASP A 231 2.31 -16.19 9.86
CA ASP A 231 2.71 -15.51 11.11
C ASP A 231 4.19 -15.12 11.10
N ALA A 232 5.03 -16.00 10.56
CA ALA A 232 6.47 -15.77 10.46
C ALA A 232 6.86 -14.74 9.38
N ASN A 233 5.88 -14.12 8.71
CA ASN A 233 6.10 -13.17 7.62
C ASN A 233 7.02 -13.80 6.54
N PHE A 234 8.02 -13.06 6.02
CA PHE A 234 8.99 -13.61 5.09
C PHE A 234 9.95 -14.63 5.73
N GLY A 235 10.00 -14.74 7.06
CA GLY A 235 10.65 -15.84 7.76
C GLY A 235 10.08 -17.22 7.41
N PHE A 236 8.82 -17.31 6.97
CA PHE A 236 8.24 -18.57 6.45
C PHE A 236 8.96 -19.08 5.20
N PHE A 237 9.44 -18.16 4.35
CA PHE A 237 10.14 -18.48 3.10
C PHE A 237 11.66 -18.55 3.24
N GLN A 238 12.15 -18.74 4.48
CA GLN A 238 13.58 -18.92 4.74
C GLN A 238 14.14 -20.09 3.91
N GLY A 239 15.35 -19.91 3.38
CA GLY A 239 16.01 -20.89 2.51
C GLY A 239 15.88 -20.59 1.00
N SER A 240 15.00 -19.68 0.59
CA SER A 240 14.93 -19.20 -0.80
C SER A 240 15.46 -17.77 -0.92
N SER A 241 16.77 -17.63 -1.15
CA SER A 241 17.38 -16.31 -1.43
C SER A 241 16.74 -15.61 -2.62
N PHE A 242 16.19 -16.38 -3.57
CA PHE A 242 15.50 -15.85 -4.73
C PHE A 242 14.25 -15.03 -4.35
N ILE A 243 13.42 -15.54 -3.42
CA ILE A 243 12.22 -14.82 -2.95
C ILE A 243 12.61 -13.49 -2.29
N TYR A 244 13.67 -13.47 -1.47
CA TYR A 244 14.17 -12.25 -0.83
C TYR A 244 14.70 -11.23 -1.84
N TRP A 245 15.32 -11.66 -2.93
CA TRP A 245 15.74 -10.75 -4.00
C TRP A 245 14.56 -10.21 -4.80
N VAL A 246 13.59 -11.06 -5.15
CA VAL A 246 12.37 -10.62 -5.84
C VAL A 246 11.64 -9.57 -4.99
N SER A 247 11.36 -9.85 -3.73
CA SER A 247 10.69 -8.90 -2.84
C SER A 247 11.47 -7.60 -2.72
N SER A 248 12.78 -7.67 -2.50
CA SER A 248 13.63 -6.47 -2.38
C SER A 248 13.59 -5.60 -3.64
N ILE A 249 13.68 -6.21 -4.83
CA ILE A 249 13.63 -5.47 -6.09
C ILE A 249 12.26 -4.79 -6.26
N PHE A 250 11.16 -5.49 -5.97
CA PHE A 250 9.83 -4.91 -6.13
C PHE A 250 9.48 -3.88 -5.05
N MET A 251 10.00 -4.00 -3.82
CA MET A 251 9.93 -2.96 -2.80
C MET A 251 10.71 -1.71 -3.22
N LEU A 252 11.93 -1.88 -3.75
CA LEU A 252 12.70 -0.76 -4.30
C LEU A 252 11.95 -0.06 -5.43
N LEU A 253 11.37 -0.82 -6.37
CA LEU A 253 10.58 -0.25 -7.45
C LEU A 253 9.34 0.48 -6.93
N ALA A 254 8.57 -0.14 -6.04
CA ALA A 254 7.37 0.47 -5.46
C ALA A 254 7.67 1.72 -4.61
N GLY A 255 8.91 1.84 -4.11
CA GLY A 255 9.40 2.97 -3.32
C GLY A 255 9.89 4.15 -4.18
N ILE A 256 9.98 3.98 -5.49
CA ILE A 256 10.30 5.06 -6.43
C ILE A 256 9.01 5.84 -6.76
N ASN A 257 9.17 7.13 -7.06
CA ASN A 257 8.08 7.96 -7.56
C ASN A 257 7.43 7.33 -8.82
N PHE A 258 6.13 7.03 -8.77
CA PHE A 258 5.43 6.39 -9.88
C PHE A 258 5.41 7.24 -11.17
N SER A 259 5.55 8.57 -11.04
CA SER A 259 5.70 9.45 -12.21
C SER A 259 7.02 9.19 -12.95
N LEU A 260 8.10 8.85 -12.24
CA LEU A 260 9.37 8.47 -12.89
C LEU A 260 9.22 7.18 -13.69
N HIS A 261 8.48 6.18 -13.16
CA HIS A 261 8.17 4.97 -13.93
C HIS A 261 7.41 5.30 -15.22
N PHE A 262 6.42 6.19 -15.15
CA PHE A 262 5.67 6.64 -16.31
C PHE A 262 6.56 7.31 -17.36
N PHE A 263 7.43 8.24 -16.94
CA PHE A 263 8.34 8.92 -17.87
C PHE A 263 9.40 7.98 -18.45
N ALA A 264 9.98 7.09 -17.65
CA ALA A 264 10.94 6.09 -18.13
C ALA A 264 10.30 5.16 -19.16
N TRP A 265 9.05 4.72 -18.94
CA TRP A 265 8.31 3.92 -19.90
C TRP A 265 8.03 4.68 -21.20
N LYS A 266 7.55 5.93 -21.09
CA LYS A 266 7.21 6.76 -22.26
C LYS A 266 8.43 7.12 -23.10
N ASN A 267 9.53 7.47 -22.44
CA ASN A 267 10.77 7.89 -23.10
C ASN A 267 11.65 6.71 -23.52
N LYS A 268 11.31 5.48 -23.09
CA LYS A 268 12.10 4.26 -23.29
C LYS A 268 13.56 4.42 -22.86
N ALA A 269 13.80 5.16 -21.78
CA ALA A 269 15.12 5.56 -21.35
C ALA A 269 15.27 5.45 -19.83
N LEU A 270 16.12 4.51 -19.38
CA LEU A 270 16.48 4.35 -17.96
C LEU A 270 17.28 5.53 -17.41
N SER A 271 17.90 6.34 -18.28
CA SER A 271 18.56 7.59 -17.89
C SER A 271 17.61 8.56 -17.19
N THR A 272 16.29 8.43 -17.39
CA THR A 272 15.26 9.20 -16.68
C THR A 272 15.40 9.06 -15.16
N TYR A 273 15.68 7.85 -14.65
CA TYR A 273 15.88 7.64 -13.21
C TYR A 273 17.18 8.31 -12.73
N LEU A 274 18.27 8.16 -13.46
CA LEU A 274 19.59 8.67 -13.08
C LEU A 274 19.69 10.21 -13.15
N ALA A 275 18.84 10.83 -13.97
CA ALA A 275 18.71 12.29 -14.00
C ALA A 275 18.10 12.83 -12.70
N ASP A 276 17.19 12.09 -12.08
CA ASP A 276 16.44 12.51 -10.90
C ASP A 276 17.29 12.46 -9.62
N SER A 277 17.36 13.58 -8.91
CA SER A 277 18.16 13.70 -7.69
C SER A 277 17.58 12.94 -6.51
N GLU A 278 16.25 12.82 -6.41
CA GLU A 278 15.57 12.11 -5.32
C GLU A 278 15.82 10.60 -5.44
N PHE A 279 15.67 10.04 -6.64
CA PHE A 279 16.02 8.64 -6.93
C PHE A 279 17.47 8.32 -6.56
N LYS A 280 18.42 9.20 -6.94
CA LYS A 280 19.84 9.01 -6.58
C LYS A 280 20.04 9.03 -5.06
N ALA A 281 19.44 10.00 -4.35
CA ALA A 281 19.54 10.09 -2.90
C ALA A 281 18.95 8.86 -2.21
N TYR A 282 17.79 8.39 -2.67
CA TYR A 282 17.12 7.18 -2.18
C TYR A 282 18.02 5.93 -2.30
N ILE A 283 18.58 5.67 -3.48
CA ILE A 283 19.46 4.50 -3.69
C ILE A 283 20.76 4.63 -2.86
N VAL A 284 21.38 5.81 -2.84
CA VAL A 284 22.62 6.04 -2.07
C VAL A 284 22.37 5.84 -0.58
N LEU A 285 21.24 6.33 -0.05
CA LEU A 285 20.87 6.17 1.36
C LEU A 285 20.70 4.69 1.73
N LEU A 286 19.92 3.94 0.95
CA LEU A 286 19.70 2.51 1.22
C LEU A 286 21.01 1.73 1.17
N LEU A 287 21.85 1.95 0.15
CA LEU A 287 23.15 1.29 0.04
C LEU A 287 24.10 1.66 1.19
N THR A 288 24.05 2.91 1.65
CA THR A 288 24.84 3.37 2.80
C THR A 288 24.41 2.64 4.07
N VAL A 289 23.11 2.47 4.30
CA VAL A 289 22.60 1.72 5.46
C VAL A 289 22.93 0.23 5.34
N VAL A 290 22.80 -0.38 4.15
CA VAL A 290 23.26 -1.76 3.92
C VAL A 290 24.73 -1.91 4.29
N PHE A 291 25.58 -0.97 3.90
CA PHE A 291 27.00 -1.00 4.24
C PHE A 291 27.24 -0.87 5.74
N ILE A 292 26.65 0.12 6.41
CA ILE A 292 26.83 0.37 7.85
C ILE A 292 26.32 -0.82 8.67
N ALA A 293 25.11 -1.31 8.38
CA ALA A 293 24.53 -2.45 9.06
C ALA A 293 25.34 -3.74 8.80
N GLY A 294 25.86 -3.92 7.58
CA GLY A 294 26.74 -5.03 7.24
C GLY A 294 28.04 -5.03 8.02
N VAL A 295 28.70 -3.89 8.15
CA VAL A 295 29.90 -3.75 9.00
C VAL A 295 29.58 -4.07 10.47
N SER A 296 28.46 -3.57 10.99
CA SER A 296 28.03 -3.86 12.37
C SER A 296 27.79 -5.36 12.61
N LEU A 297 27.17 -6.05 11.65
CA LEU A 297 26.96 -7.50 11.73
C LEU A 297 28.28 -8.26 11.67
N LEU A 298 29.21 -7.90 10.78
CA LEU A 298 30.52 -8.57 10.68
C LEU A 298 31.35 -8.45 11.97
N VAL A 299 31.34 -7.27 12.60
CA VAL A 299 32.03 -7.05 13.88
C VAL A 299 31.41 -7.88 15.00
N SER A 300 30.09 -8.05 14.99
CA SER A 300 29.36 -8.78 16.05
C SER A 300 29.37 -10.30 15.86
N GLN A 301 29.37 -10.78 14.61
CA GLN A 301 29.44 -12.22 14.27
C GLN A 301 30.76 -12.87 14.68
N ALA A 302 31.81 -12.08 14.94
CA ALA A 302 33.04 -12.56 15.59
C ALA A 302 32.80 -13.17 17.00
N GLN A 303 31.57 -13.09 17.54
CA GLN A 303 31.17 -13.58 18.86
C GLN A 303 30.23 -14.83 18.84
N ASN A 304 30.28 -15.68 17.80
CA ASN A 304 29.61 -17.00 17.72
C ASN A 304 28.06 -17.00 17.66
N GLN A 305 27.46 -16.25 16.74
CA GLN A 305 26.04 -16.40 16.37
C GLN A 305 25.92 -16.79 14.90
N THR A 306 24.85 -17.50 14.54
CA THR A 306 24.55 -17.89 13.14
C THR A 306 24.64 -16.68 12.22
N PRO A 307 25.50 -16.69 11.18
CA PRO A 307 25.75 -15.50 10.38
C PRO A 307 24.52 -15.18 9.54
N ALA A 308 23.95 -14.00 9.77
CA ALA A 308 22.98 -13.40 8.87
C ALA A 308 23.61 -13.26 7.48
N THR A 309 22.91 -13.71 6.45
CA THR A 309 23.42 -13.62 5.08
C THR A 309 23.31 -12.20 4.56
N PHE A 310 24.15 -11.83 3.59
CA PHE A 310 24.04 -10.53 2.92
C PHE A 310 22.64 -10.33 2.30
N THR A 311 22.01 -11.40 1.81
CA THR A 311 20.65 -11.36 1.25
C THR A 311 19.61 -10.98 2.31
N GLU A 312 19.67 -11.56 3.51
CA GLU A 312 18.76 -11.20 4.61
C GLU A 312 18.99 -9.76 5.08
N LEU A 313 20.24 -9.33 5.16
CA LEU A 313 20.59 -7.95 5.46
C LEU A 313 20.00 -6.98 4.43
N PHE A 314 20.27 -7.22 3.15
CA PHE A 314 19.77 -6.38 2.06
C PHE A 314 18.25 -6.32 2.08
N PHE A 315 17.59 -7.48 2.20
CA PHE A 315 16.14 -7.57 2.31
C PHE A 315 15.58 -6.75 3.48
N GLN A 316 16.18 -6.86 4.67
CA GLN A 316 15.69 -6.13 5.84
C GLN A 316 15.90 -4.63 5.75
N VAL A 317 17.04 -4.19 5.22
CA VAL A 317 17.29 -2.76 5.01
C VAL A 317 16.31 -2.19 3.99
N VAL A 318 16.06 -2.89 2.89
CA VAL A 318 15.08 -2.45 1.88
C VAL A 318 13.67 -2.50 2.46
N SER A 319 13.28 -3.56 3.15
CA SER A 319 11.95 -3.74 3.72
C SER A 319 11.60 -2.61 4.69
N ILE A 320 12.43 -2.36 5.70
CA ILE A 320 12.18 -1.31 6.68
C ILE A 320 12.42 0.08 6.08
N GLY A 321 13.46 0.22 5.25
CA GLY A 321 13.83 1.51 4.68
C GLY A 321 12.87 2.01 3.61
N THR A 322 12.10 1.13 2.98
CA THR A 322 10.98 1.52 2.11
C THR A 322 9.67 1.67 2.85
N THR A 323 9.63 1.40 4.15
CA THR A 323 8.43 1.31 5.01
C THR A 323 7.51 0.13 4.70
N THR A 324 8.00 -0.93 4.03
CA THR A 324 7.18 -2.12 3.77
C THR A 324 6.93 -2.91 5.05
N GLY A 325 7.96 -3.12 5.89
CA GLY A 325 7.77 -3.76 7.20
C GLY A 325 7.75 -5.29 7.22
N TYR A 326 8.16 -5.96 6.13
CA TYR A 326 8.43 -7.39 6.17
C TYR A 326 9.62 -7.74 7.06
N THR A 327 9.58 -8.92 7.67
CA THR A 327 10.60 -9.41 8.59
C THR A 327 11.05 -10.84 8.25
N THR A 328 12.33 -11.11 8.51
CA THR A 328 12.95 -12.44 8.46
C THR A 328 13.07 -13.05 9.85
N ALA A 329 13.18 -14.38 9.93
CA ALA A 329 13.22 -15.14 11.18
C ALA A 329 14.39 -14.78 12.12
N GLY A 330 15.47 -14.17 11.62
CA GLY A 330 16.71 -13.92 12.36
C GLY A 330 16.91 -12.51 12.91
N TYR A 331 16.06 -11.54 12.54
CA TYR A 331 16.28 -10.12 12.85
C TYR A 331 16.31 -9.80 14.35
N GLY A 332 15.58 -10.55 15.17
CA GLY A 332 15.56 -10.37 16.63
C GLY A 332 16.88 -10.67 17.34
N TYR A 333 17.80 -11.39 16.68
CA TYR A 333 19.10 -11.74 17.23
C TYR A 333 20.22 -10.79 16.78
N TRP A 334 19.92 -9.81 15.93
CA TRP A 334 20.93 -8.88 15.43
C TRP A 334 21.38 -7.90 16.51
N PRO A 335 22.59 -7.32 16.40
CA PRO A 335 23.06 -6.29 17.31
C PRO A 335 22.05 -5.15 17.39
N VAL A 336 21.69 -4.71 18.60
CA VAL A 336 20.64 -3.70 18.87
C VAL A 336 20.80 -2.42 18.03
N PHE A 337 22.04 -2.07 17.68
CA PHE A 337 22.34 -0.96 16.78
C PHE A 337 21.64 -1.08 15.41
N VAL A 338 21.59 -2.28 14.82
CA VAL A 338 21.01 -2.47 13.48
C VAL A 338 19.49 -2.23 13.49
N PRO A 339 18.68 -2.84 14.37
CA PRO A 339 17.26 -2.50 14.45
C PRO A 339 16.97 -1.02 14.72
N PHE A 340 17.77 -0.39 15.58
CA PHE A 340 17.64 1.03 15.85
C PHE A 340 17.94 1.89 14.62
N LEU A 341 19.00 1.56 13.87
CA LEU A 341 19.34 2.22 12.61
C LEU A 341 18.23 2.04 11.55
N LEU A 342 17.65 0.85 11.43
CA LEU A 342 16.55 0.60 10.50
C LEU A 342 15.28 1.38 10.91
N LEU A 343 14.99 1.46 12.21
CA LEU A 343 13.91 2.30 12.71
C LEU A 343 14.12 3.77 12.32
N LEU A 344 15.34 4.30 12.46
CA LEU A 344 15.67 5.66 12.00
C LEU A 344 15.49 5.81 10.49
N LEU A 345 15.87 4.81 9.70
CA LEU A 345 15.68 4.81 8.26
C LEU A 345 14.19 4.83 7.85
N SER A 346 13.31 4.17 8.61
CA SER A 346 11.86 4.19 8.33
C SER A 346 11.22 5.57 8.42
N PHE A 347 11.84 6.54 9.11
CA PHE A 347 11.37 7.93 9.10
C PHE A 347 11.64 8.61 7.76
N VAL A 348 12.66 8.19 7.00
CA VAL A 348 12.95 8.73 5.67
C VAL A 348 12.06 8.08 4.62
N GLY A 349 12.04 6.74 4.57
CA GLY A 349 11.09 5.98 3.76
C GLY A 349 11.29 6.08 2.23
N GLY A 350 10.17 6.04 1.50
CA GLY A 350 10.13 6.02 0.04
C GLY A 350 10.17 7.43 -0.59
N CYS A 351 10.39 7.49 -1.91
CA CYS A 351 10.33 8.76 -2.64
C CYS A 351 8.91 9.36 -2.63
N VAL A 352 8.80 10.68 -2.78
CA VAL A 352 7.52 11.37 -2.94
C VAL A 352 6.76 10.82 -4.15
N GLY A 353 5.47 10.53 -3.96
CA GLY A 353 4.64 9.95 -5.03
C GLY A 353 4.91 8.46 -5.30
N SER A 354 5.61 7.79 -4.38
CA SER A 354 5.66 6.33 -4.27
C SER A 354 4.50 5.79 -3.42
N THR A 355 4.52 4.49 -3.12
CA THR A 355 3.61 3.88 -2.13
C THR A 355 4.17 3.86 -0.71
N GLY A 356 5.41 4.30 -0.53
CA GLY A 356 6.05 4.36 0.79
C GLY A 356 5.57 5.54 1.63
N GLY A 357 5.77 5.41 2.93
CA GLY A 357 5.64 6.50 3.90
C GLY A 357 6.98 7.19 4.15
N GLY A 358 7.04 7.97 5.22
CA GLY A 358 8.24 8.72 5.63
C GLY A 358 8.03 10.23 5.58
N LEU A 359 9.15 10.97 5.64
CA LEU A 359 9.23 12.42 5.72
C LEU A 359 9.64 13.07 4.39
#